data_AF-A0A7T1HV46-F1
#
_entry.id   AF-A0A7T1HV46-F1
#
_cell.length_a   1.000
_cell.length_b   1.000
_cell.length_c   1.000
_cell.angle_alpha   90.00
_cell.angle_beta   90.00
_cell.angle_gamma   90.00
#
_symmetry.space_group_name_H-M   'P 1'
#
loop_
_entity.id
_entity.type
_entity.pdbx_description
1 polymer ?
#
loop_
_entity_poly.entity_id
_entity_poly.type
_entity_poly.pdbx_seq_one_letter_code
_entity_poly.pdbx_strand_id
1 'polypeptide(L)' 'MYRRHNNGQISIKEFHLPFGGTLDPENRWVQLEGLMPWDELEQAYAPQFNATIGAPAKSVRMAFGALYIKQKLGLRNP' A
#
# COMPACT_ATOMS: atom_id res chain seq x y z
N MET A 1 2.26 0.43 -17.94
CA MET A 1 3.23 -0.50 -17.33
C MET A 1 2.89 -0.69 -15.85
N TYR A 2 2.86 -1.91 -15.32
CA TYR A 2 2.81 -2.16 -13.87
C TYR A 2 4.06 -2.89 -13.40
N ARG A 3 4.68 -2.41 -12.31
CA ARG A 3 5.89 -3.02 -11.75
C ARG A 3 5.52 -3.65 -10.42
N ARG A 4 5.50 -4.99 -10.38
CA ARG A 4 5.40 -5.72 -9.12
C ARG A 4 6.68 -5.48 -8.34
N HIS A 5 6.57 -4.79 -7.22
CA HIS A 5 7.66 -4.65 -6.26
C HIS A 5 7.56 -5.84 -5.31
N ASN A 6 8.40 -6.86 -5.52
CA ASN A 6 8.60 -7.90 -4.53
C ASN A 6 9.92 -7.61 -3.82
N ASN A 7 9.88 -6.63 -2.93
CA ASN A 7 11.10 -6.05 -2.36
C ASN A 7 11.17 -6.36 -0.88
N GLY A 8 11.24 -7.66 -0.52
CA GLY A 8 11.64 -8.15 0.80
C GLY A 8 11.32 -7.20 1.96
N GLN A 9 10.08 -6.71 2.00
CA GLN A 9 9.75 -5.59 2.86
C GLN A 9 9.73 -6.16 4.27
N ILE A 10 10.66 -5.67 5.09
CA ILE A 10 10.77 -6.10 6.48
C ILE A 10 9.44 -5.87 7.19
N SER A 11 9.08 -6.80 8.06
CA SER A 11 7.87 -6.64 8.85
C SER A 11 7.98 -5.37 9.70
N ILE A 12 6.84 -4.77 10.05
CA ILE A 12 6.79 -3.62 10.97
C ILE A 12 7.52 -3.91 12.29
N LYS A 13 7.55 -5.18 12.73
CA LYS A 13 8.27 -5.62 13.93
C LYS A 13 9.79 -5.59 13.77
N GLU A 14 10.28 -5.88 12.57
CA GLU A 14 11.71 -5.89 12.23
C GLU A 14 12.22 -4.49 11.84
N PHE A 15 11.32 -3.53 11.65
CA PHE A 15 11.69 -2.14 11.37
C PHE A 15 12.20 -1.46 12.65
N HIS A 16 13.51 -1.30 12.77
CA HIS A 16 14.16 -0.60 13.87
C HIS A 16 14.43 0.87 13.52
N LEU A 17 13.93 1.79 14.35
CA LEU A 17 14.18 3.23 14.20
C LEU A 17 15.60 3.58 14.68
N PRO A 18 16.34 4.47 13.98
CA PRO A 18 17.72 4.81 14.34
C PRO A 18 17.84 5.58 15.67
N PHE A 19 16.72 6.02 16.24
CA PHE A 19 16.61 6.72 17.52
C PHE A 19 15.90 5.88 18.61
N GLY A 20 15.69 4.58 18.37
CA GLY A 20 14.97 3.69 19.27
C GLY A 20 13.45 3.80 19.16
N GLY A 21 12.75 2.80 19.73
CA GLY A 21 11.29 2.69 19.71
C GLY A 21 10.78 1.64 18.71
N THR A 22 9.52 1.25 18.89
CA THR A 22 8.76 0.40 17.96
C THR A 22 7.53 1.17 17.48
N LEU A 23 7.00 0.80 16.31
CA LEU A 23 5.72 1.33 15.88
C LEU A 23 4.62 0.84 16.83
N ASP A 24 3.71 1.75 17.20
CA ASP A 24 2.55 1.41 18.02
C ASP A 24 1.68 0.39 17.27
N PRO A 25 1.54 -0.86 17.78
CA PRO A 25 0.72 -1.88 17.13
C PRO A 25 -0.76 -1.50 17.07
N GLU A 26 -1.22 -0.62 17.96
CA GLU A 26 -2.60 -0.11 17.98
C GLU A 26 -2.82 1.06 17.01
N ASN A 27 -1.78 1.49 16.30
CA ASN A 27 -1.95 2.50 15.27
C ASN A 27 -2.90 1.99 14.17
N ARG A 28 -3.91 2.81 13.85
CA ARG A 28 -4.93 2.48 12.85
C ARG A 28 -4.35 1.99 11.51
N TRP A 29 -3.23 2.54 11.06
CA TRP A 29 -2.59 2.13 9.81
C TRP A 29 -1.86 0.79 9.93
N VAL A 30 -1.28 0.49 11.09
CA VAL A 30 -0.61 -0.78 11.37
C VAL A 30 -1.63 -1.92 11.41
N GLN A 31 -2.75 -1.71 12.11
CA GLN A 31 -3.84 -2.69 12.12
C GLN A 31 -4.44 -2.90 10.72
N LEU A 32 -4.68 -1.82 9.97
CA LEU A 32 -5.19 -1.92 8.60
C LEU A 32 -4.22 -2.68 7.69
N GLU A 33 -2.91 -2.47 7.82
CA GLU A 33 -1.91 -3.15 7.01
C GLU A 33 -2.00 -4.68 7.14
N GLY A 34 -2.18 -5.18 8.37
CA GLY A 34 -2.29 -6.62 8.65
C GLY A 34 -3.64 -7.25 8.28
N LEU A 35 -4.70 -6.46 8.16
CA LEU A 35 -6.04 -6.96 7.78
C LEU A 35 -6.24 -7.06 6.26
N MET A 36 -5.44 -6.35 5.49
CA MET A 36 -5.65 -6.19 4.05
C MET A 36 -5.09 -7.37 3.24
N PRO A 37 -5.87 -7.99 2.34
CA PRO A 37 -5.42 -9.08 1.48
C PRO A 37 -4.59 -8.54 0.30
N TRP A 38 -3.38 -8.03 0.58
CA TRP A 38 -2.57 -7.33 -0.40
C TRP A 38 -2.24 -8.16 -1.64
N ASP A 39 -2.01 -9.46 -1.49
CA ASP A 39 -1.65 -10.34 -2.61
C ASP A 39 -2.81 -10.51 -3.59
N GLU A 40 -4.03 -10.69 -3.09
CA GLU A 40 -5.24 -10.80 -3.93
C GLU A 40 -5.51 -9.47 -4.65
N LEU A 41 -5.36 -8.35 -3.95
CA LEU A 41 -5.49 -7.02 -4.53
C LEU A 41 -4.45 -6.76 -5.61
N GLU A 42 -3.20 -7.13 -5.37
CA GLU A 42 -2.11 -7.02 -6.35
C GLU A 42 -2.39 -7.86 -7.60
N GLN A 43 -2.91 -9.08 -7.43
CA GLN A 43 -3.30 -9.97 -8.52
C GLN A 43 -4.44 -9.40 -9.36
N ALA A 44 -5.42 -8.73 -8.75
CA ALA A 44 -6.52 -8.08 -9.45
C ALA A 44 -6.13 -6.72 -10.07
N TYR A 45 -5.20 -6.00 -9.46
CA TYR A 45 -4.80 -4.65 -9.86
C TYR A 45 -3.78 -4.63 -10.98
N ALA A 46 -2.73 -5.46 -10.89
CA ALA A 46 -1.63 -5.49 -11.86
C ALA A 46 -2.08 -5.69 -13.34
N PRO A 47 -3.03 -6.60 -13.65
CA PRO A 47 -3.46 -6.86 -15.03
C PRO A 47 -4.23 -5.71 -15.67
N GLN A 48 -4.69 -4.72 -14.90
CA GLN A 48 -5.44 -3.59 -15.42
C GLN A 48 -4.55 -2.60 -16.20
N PHE A 49 -3.23 -2.75 -16.12
CA PHE A 49 -2.29 -1.90 -16.82
C PHE A 49 -1.59 -2.64 -17.95
N ASN A 50 -1.35 -1.93 -19.06
CA ASN A 50 -0.56 -2.46 -20.15
C ASN A 50 0.87 -2.80 -19.66
N ALA A 51 1.43 -3.94 -20.08
CA ALA A 51 2.73 -4.41 -19.63
C ALA A 51 3.90 -3.53 -20.12
N THR A 52 3.84 -2.97 -21.33
CA THR A 52 4.98 -2.33 -22.01
C THR A 52 4.77 -0.86 -22.34
N ILE A 53 3.52 -0.39 -22.37
CA ILE A 53 3.17 0.97 -22.81
C ILE A 53 2.75 1.84 -21.62
N GLY A 54 3.14 3.12 -21.68
CA GLY A 54 2.73 4.17 -20.75
C GLY A 54 3.59 4.28 -19.49
N ALA A 55 3.29 5.29 -18.67
CA ALA A 55 3.96 5.49 -17.40
C ALA A 55 3.76 4.29 -16.44
N PRO A 56 4.74 3.98 -15.57
CA PRO A 56 4.55 3.00 -14.52
C PRO A 56 3.42 3.42 -13.58
N ALA A 57 2.44 2.54 -13.41
CA ALA A 57 1.38 2.74 -12.44
C ALA A 57 1.91 2.68 -11.00
N LYS A 58 1.23 3.38 -10.10
CA LYS A 58 1.53 3.33 -8.66
C LYS A 58 1.18 1.95 -8.12
N SER A 59 1.82 1.54 -7.02
CA SER A 59 1.50 0.26 -6.37
C SER A 59 0.06 0.23 -5.87
N VAL A 60 -0.50 -0.98 -5.76
CA VAL A 60 -1.86 -1.16 -5.21
C VAL A 60 -2.01 -0.54 -3.82
N ARG A 61 -0.97 -0.66 -2.97
CA ARG A 61 -0.94 -0.07 -1.62
C ARG A 61 -1.12 1.44 -1.65
N MET A 62 -0.45 2.13 -2.58
CA MET A 62 -0.56 3.58 -2.73
C MET A 62 -1.92 3.99 -3.28
N ALA A 63 -2.40 3.32 -4.33
CA ALA A 63 -3.70 3.61 -4.92
C ALA A 63 -4.84 3.39 -3.91
N PHE A 64 -4.85 2.24 -3.22
CA PHE A 64 -5.82 1.92 -2.19
C PHE A 64 -5.74 2.90 -1.01
N GLY A 65 -4.54 3.20 -0.52
CA GLY A 65 -4.34 4.15 0.58
C GLY A 65 -4.92 5.53 0.27
N ALA A 66 -4.69 6.04 -0.94
CA ALA A 66 -5.27 7.31 -1.39
C ALA A 66 -6.79 7.27 -1.43
N LEU A 67 -7.39 6.20 -1.97
CA LEU A 67 -8.85 6.01 -2.00
C LEU A 67 -9.46 5.89 -0.60
N TYR A 68 -8.79 5.17 0.29
CA TYR A 68 -9.24 5.02 1.67
C TYR A 68 -9.24 6.36 2.42
N ILE A 69 -8.18 7.16 2.28
CA ILE A 69 -8.12 8.51 2.86
C ILE A 69 -9.24 9.37 2.28
N LYS A 70 -9.39 9.37 0.95
CA LYS A 70 -10.45 10.10 0.26
C LYS A 70 -11.83 9.77 0.83
N GLN A 71 -12.14 8.48 0.96
CA GLN A 71 -13.43 8.02 1.48
C GLN A 71 -13.62 8.37 2.96
N LYS A 72 -12.59 8.16 3.79
CA LYS A 72 -12.66 8.43 5.24
C LYS A 72 -12.79 9.91 5.56
N LEU A 73 -12.21 10.78 4.76
CA LEU A 73 -12.27 12.24 4.94
C LEU A 73 -13.42 12.89 4.16
N GLY A 74 -14.22 12.11 3.42
CA GLY A 74 -15.32 12.64 2.61
C GLY A 74 -14.86 13.57 1.48
N LEU A 75 -13.61 13.42 1.01
CA LEU A 75 -13.04 14.26 -0.03
C LEU A 75 -13.70 13.92 -1.36
N ARG A 76 -14.34 14.91 -1.97
CA ARG A 76 -14.90 14.81 -3.32
C ARG A 76 -13.93 15.45 -4.30
N ASN A 77 -13.94 14.99 -5.54
CA ASN A 77 -13.31 15.79 -6.58
C ASN A 77 -14.14 17.08 -6.74
N PRO A 78 -13.51 18.23 -6.99
CA PRO A 78 -14.23 19.45 -7.31
C PRO A 78 -15.14 19.30 -8.53
#